data_AF-V2GKZ9-F1
#
_entry.id   AF-V2GKZ9-F1
#
_cell.length_a   1.000
_cell.length_b   1.000
_cell.length_c   1.000
_cell.angle_alpha   90.00
_cell.angle_beta   90.00
_cell.angle_gamma   90.00
#
_symmetry.space_group_name_H-M   'P 1'
#
loop_
_entity.id
_entity.type
_entity.pdbx_description
1 polymer ?
#
loop_
_entity_poly.entity_id
_entity_poly.type
_entity_poly.pdbx_seq_one_letter_code
_entity_poly.pdbx_strand_id
1 'polypeptide(L)'
;MPKLVKAFRGVADGEIYPREFQVGEECLPELIQGAKALGAIEDESDSGLTVAQLREALSAKGIEYKATAKKADLEAMLARSMEGENSGEGTADAAGNASDSASASE
;
A
#
# COMPACT_ATOMS: atom_id res chain seq x y z
N MET A 1 -14.60 -7.23 0.97
CA MET A 1 -14.74 -5.76 0.85
C MET A 1 -13.97 -5.13 2.00
N PRO A 2 -13.26 -4.00 1.80
CA PRO A 2 -12.47 -3.39 2.87
C PRO A 2 -13.40 -2.88 3.97
N LYS A 3 -12.98 -3.04 5.23
CA LYS A 3 -13.69 -2.51 6.39
C LYS A 3 -13.19 -1.11 6.69
N LEU A 4 -14.08 -0.27 7.17
CA LEU A 4 -13.73 1.09 7.57
C LEU A 4 -12.94 1.08 8.86
N VAL A 5 -11.77 1.71 8.86
CA VAL A 5 -10.91 1.90 10.03
C VAL A 5 -11.19 3.24 10.71
N LYS A 6 -11.85 4.16 10.00
CA LYS A 6 -12.27 5.46 10.49
C LYS A 6 -13.70 5.75 10.03
N ALA A 7 -14.49 6.37 10.91
CA ALA A 7 -15.79 6.88 10.52
C ALA A 7 -15.61 8.02 9.51
N PHE A 8 -16.38 8.01 8.44
CA PHE A 8 -16.32 9.05 7.42
C PHE A 8 -17.71 9.34 6.87
N ARG A 9 -17.87 10.54 6.30
CA ARG A 9 -19.13 10.98 5.71
C ARG A 9 -19.05 10.86 4.20
N GLY A 10 -19.93 10.07 3.61
CA GLY A 10 -19.97 9.78 2.18
C GLY A 10 -21.39 9.81 1.62
N VAL A 11 -21.52 9.98 0.32
CA VAL A 11 -22.79 9.86 -0.39
C VAL A 11 -22.73 8.56 -1.18
N ALA A 12 -23.59 7.60 -0.86
CA ALA A 12 -23.69 6.37 -1.66
C ALA A 12 -24.40 6.67 -2.99
N ASP A 13 -24.22 5.79 -3.97
CA ASP A 13 -24.91 5.92 -5.26
C ASP A 13 -26.43 5.88 -5.07
N GLY A 14 -27.13 6.82 -5.70
CA GLY A 14 -28.57 7.00 -5.54
C GLY A 14 -29.02 7.71 -4.26
N GLU A 15 -28.11 8.02 -3.33
CA GLU A 15 -28.41 8.92 -2.21
C GLU A 15 -28.10 10.38 -2.58
N ILE A 16 -28.98 11.29 -2.17
CA ILE A 16 -28.81 12.74 -2.40
C ILE A 16 -28.16 13.43 -1.19
N TYR A 17 -28.12 12.73 -0.05
CA TYR A 17 -27.61 13.24 1.22
C TYR A 17 -26.44 12.42 1.71
N PRO A 18 -25.40 13.07 2.27
CA PRO A 18 -24.26 12.34 2.79
C PRO A 18 -24.60 11.69 4.13
N ARG A 19 -24.33 10.39 4.23
CA ARG A 19 -24.47 9.55 5.43
C ARG A 19 -23.14 9.40 6.14
N GLU A 20 -23.21 9.21 7.45
CA GLU A 20 -22.06 8.84 8.28
C GLU A 20 -21.91 7.32 8.30
N PHE A 21 -20.75 6.83 7.89
CA PHE A 21 -20.38 5.42 7.93
C PHE A 21 -19.49 5.18 9.15
N GLN A 22 -19.77 4.13 9.92
CA GLN A 22 -19.04 3.85 11.16
C GLN A 22 -17.80 2.99 10.94
N VAL A 23 -16.89 3.03 11.92
CA VAL A 23 -15.74 2.13 11.98
C VAL A 23 -16.23 0.68 12.07
N GLY A 24 -15.66 -0.19 11.24
CA GLY A 24 -16.01 -1.59 11.15
C GLY A 24 -17.12 -1.92 10.15
N GLU A 25 -17.78 -0.93 9.56
CA GLU A 25 -18.73 -1.17 8.47
C GLU A 25 -18.02 -1.49 7.15
N GLU A 26 -18.70 -2.23 6.29
CA GLU A 26 -18.20 -2.54 4.94
C GLU A 26 -18.19 -1.29 4.07
N CYS A 27 -17.04 -0.99 3.50
CA CYS A 27 -16.89 0.11 2.56
C CYS A 27 -17.41 -0.32 1.19
N LEU A 28 -18.47 0.35 0.74
CA LEU A 28 -19.05 0.15 -0.60
C LEU A 28 -18.04 0.55 -1.69
N PRO A 29 -18.03 -0.15 -2.84
CA PRO A 29 -17.07 0.11 -3.93
C PRO A 29 -17.09 1.57 -4.43
N GLU A 30 -18.27 2.18 -4.47
CA GLU A 30 -18.50 3.59 -4.82
C GLU A 30 -17.79 4.56 -3.86
N LEU A 31 -17.63 4.15 -2.61
CA LEU A 31 -17.04 4.95 -1.54
C LEU A 31 -15.57 4.63 -1.31
N ILE A 32 -15.03 3.56 -1.91
CA ILE A 32 -13.62 3.16 -1.74
C ILE A 32 -12.68 4.31 -2.09
N GLN A 33 -12.92 5.03 -3.19
CA GLN A 33 -12.06 6.15 -3.59
C GLN A 33 -12.10 7.31 -2.58
N GLY A 34 -13.29 7.66 -2.08
CA GLY A 34 -13.45 8.71 -1.08
C GLY A 34 -12.91 8.30 0.29
N ALA A 35 -13.19 7.05 0.70
CA ALA A 35 -12.70 6.47 1.95
C ALA A 35 -11.17 6.34 1.92
N LYS A 36 -10.58 5.95 0.79
CA LYS A 36 -9.12 5.92 0.57
C LYS A 36 -8.51 7.30 0.70
N ALA A 37 -9.08 8.31 0.02
CA ALA A 37 -8.61 9.70 0.10
C ALA A 37 -8.71 10.29 1.53
N LEU A 38 -9.61 9.78 2.35
CA LEU A 38 -9.83 10.20 3.74
C LEU A 38 -9.12 9.32 4.77
N GLY A 39 -8.38 8.28 4.34
CA GLY A 39 -7.76 7.29 5.24
C GLY A 39 -8.78 6.51 6.07
N ALA A 40 -10.00 6.38 5.58
CA ALA A 40 -11.09 5.65 6.21
C ALA A 40 -11.07 4.15 5.90
N ILE A 41 -10.31 3.72 4.91
CA ILE A 41 -9.89 2.32 4.72
C ILE A 41 -8.38 2.25 4.86
N GLU A 42 -7.88 1.16 5.44
CA GLU A 42 -6.44 0.85 5.44
C GLU A 42 -6.05 0.54 3.99
N ASP A 43 -5.43 1.53 3.35
CA ASP A 43 -4.59 1.27 2.20
C ASP A 43 -3.25 0.79 2.75
N GLU A 44 -2.76 -0.37 2.32
CA GLU A 44 -1.41 -0.86 2.64
C GLU A 44 -0.27 0.11 2.25
N SER A 45 -0.62 1.27 1.65
CA SER A 45 0.31 2.31 1.20
C SER A 45 0.20 3.65 1.94
N ASP A 46 -0.71 3.85 2.90
CA ASP A 46 -0.74 5.09 3.70
C ASP A 46 -0.11 4.86 5.07
N SER A 47 0.95 5.63 5.34
CA SER A 47 1.91 5.44 6.43
C SER A 47 1.33 5.80 7.81
N GLY A 48 0.36 5.00 8.26
CA GLY A 48 -0.17 4.96 9.62
C GLY A 48 0.72 4.19 10.61
N LEU A 49 1.96 3.86 10.22
CA LEU A 49 2.90 3.16 11.10
C LEU A 49 3.11 4.00 12.37
N THR A 50 2.68 3.45 13.50
CA THR A 50 2.88 4.07 14.80
C THR A 50 4.38 4.14 15.10
N VAL A 51 4.80 5.00 16.02
CA VAL A 51 6.22 5.12 16.41
C VAL A 51 6.82 3.76 16.79
N ALA A 52 6.03 2.87 17.38
CA ALA A 52 6.44 1.50 17.69
C ALA A 52 6.72 0.68 16.43
N GLN A 53 5.84 0.72 15.44
CA GLN A 53 6.01 0.00 14.17
C GLN A 53 7.15 0.57 13.33
N LEU A 54 7.32 1.90 13.30
CA LEU A 54 8.45 2.54 12.63
C LEU A 54 9.79 2.08 13.23
N ARG A 55 9.86 2.01 14.57
CA ARG A 55 11.03 1.51 15.31
C ARG A 55 11.31 0.05 15.01
N GLU A 56 10.28 -0.79 15.01
CA GLU A 56 10.40 -2.20 14.68
C GLU A 56 10.85 -2.42 13.24
N ALA A 57 10.29 -1.69 12.29
CA ALA A 57 10.67 -1.77 10.88
C ALA A 57 12.12 -1.31 10.64
N LEU A 58 12.55 -0.23 11.31
CA LEU A 58 13.95 0.22 11.27
C LEU A 58 14.89 -0.80 11.92
N SER A 59 14.53 -1.35 13.08
CA SER A 59 15.32 -2.39 13.76
C SER A 59 15.39 -3.68 12.95
N ALA A 60 14.31 -4.07 12.26
CA ALA A 60 14.26 -5.23 11.38
C ALA A 60 15.14 -5.05 10.14
N LYS A 61 15.26 -3.81 9.64
CA LYS A 61 16.17 -3.43 8.56
C LYS A 61 17.60 -3.14 9.05
N GLY A 62 17.87 -3.26 10.35
CA GLY A 62 19.19 -2.99 10.93
C GLY A 62 19.59 -1.52 10.97
N ILE A 63 18.63 -0.60 10.88
CA ILE A 63 18.85 0.85 10.93
C ILE A 63 18.76 1.29 12.39
N GLU A 64 19.90 1.68 12.95
CA GLU A 64 19.99 2.18 14.32
C GLU A 64 19.41 3.59 14.41
N TYR A 65 18.45 3.80 15.32
CA TYR A 65 17.82 5.10 15.57
C TYR A 65 17.95 5.50 17.04
N LYS A 66 17.98 6.81 17.30
CA LYS A 66 17.93 7.32 18.67
C LYS A 66 16.55 7.06 19.28
N ALA A 67 16.51 6.57 20.53
CA ALA A 67 15.25 6.38 21.26
C ALA A 67 14.46 7.68 21.49
N THR A 68 15.10 8.84 21.31
CA THR A 68 14.47 10.17 21.35
C THR A 68 14.10 10.73 19.96
N ALA A 69 14.34 9.96 18.89
CA ALA A 69 13.96 10.34 17.54
C ALA A 69 12.44 10.50 17.44
N LYS A 70 12.02 11.55 16.74
CA LYS A 70 10.62 11.89 16.54
C LYS A 70 10.04 11.03 15.42
N LYS A 71 8.71 10.84 15.41
CA LYS A 71 8.00 10.06 14.38
C LYS A 71 8.47 10.43 12.96
N ALA A 72 8.53 11.72 12.65
CA ALA A 72 8.94 12.22 11.33
C ALA A 72 10.36 11.80 10.92
N ASP A 73 11.28 11.69 11.88
CA ASP A 73 12.68 11.30 11.63
C ASP A 73 12.77 9.79 11.37
N LEU A 74 12.04 8.99 12.16
CA LEU A 74 11.96 7.53 11.98
C LEU A 74 11.28 7.15 10.66
N GLU A 75 10.22 7.88 10.30
CA GLU A 75 9.49 7.71 9.04
C GLU A 75 10.37 8.06 7.84
N ALA A 76 11.12 9.16 7.91
CA ALA A 76 12.08 9.54 6.85
C ALA A 76 13.21 8.51 6.68
N MET A 77 13.71 7.93 7.78
CA MET A 77 14.72 6.86 7.73
C MET A 77 14.17 5.58 7.09
N LEU A 78 12.91 5.23 7.39
CA LEU A 78 12.26 4.04 6.84
C LEU A 78 11.94 4.22 5.35
N ALA A 79 11.36 5.37 4.98
CA ALA A 79 11.05 5.72 3.59
C ALA A 79 12.31 5.72 2.71
N ARG A 80 13.41 6.31 3.21
CA ARG A 80 14.71 6.30 2.52
C ARG A 80 15.27 4.89 2.34
N SER A 81 14.98 3.98 3.26
CA SER A 81 15.38 2.58 3.13
C SER A 81 14.48 1.79 2.17
N MET A 82 13.20 2.15 2.04
CA MET A 82 12.24 1.49 1.14
C MET A 82 12.40 1.95 -0.32
N GLU A 83 12.77 3.20 -0.56
CA GLU A 83 13.04 3.72 -1.92
C GLU A 83 14.32 3.15 -2.56
N GLY A 84 15.19 2.49 -1.78
CA GLY A 84 16.45 1.92 -2.27
C GLY A 84 16.35 0.52 -2.90
N GLU A 85 15.20 -0.15 -2.85
CA GLU A 85 15.06 -1.57 -3.22
C GLU A 85 14.03 -1.82 -4.35
N ASN A 86 13.94 -0.95 -5.36
CA ASN A 86 13.29 -1.30 -6.64
C ASN A 86 14.10 -0.87 -7.86
N SER A 87 15.42 -1.02 -7.80
CA SER A 87 16.31 -0.89 -8.94
C SER A 87 17.28 -2.05 -8.96
N GLY A 88 16.83 -3.14 -9.57
CA GLY A 88 17.58 -4.37 -9.83
C GLY A 88 16.54 -5.46 -10.11
N GLU A 89 16.39 -6.03 -11.29
CA GLU A 89 17.37 -6.19 -12.36
C GLU A 89 16.60 -6.54 -13.63
N GLY A 90 16.79 -5.71 -14.66
CA GLY A 90 16.53 -6.16 -16.02
C GLY A 90 17.66 -7.09 -16.43
N THR A 91 17.36 -8.36 -16.65
CA THR A 91 17.95 -9.07 -17.78
C THR A 91 16.80 -9.50 -18.69
N ALA A 92 16.60 -8.69 -19.74
CA ALA A 92 16.05 -9.22 -20.97
C ALA A 92 17.12 -10.18 -21.52
N ASP A 93 17.11 -11.43 -21.07
CA ASP A 93 17.83 -12.49 -21.74
C ASP A 93 17.16 -12.72 -23.09
N ALA A 94 17.68 -12.00 -24.07
CA ALA A 94 17.61 -12.30 -25.47
C ALA A 94 18.25 -13.69 -25.69
N ALA A 95 17.49 -14.75 -25.48
CA ALA A 95 17.71 -16.02 -26.13
C ALA A 95 16.67 -16.14 -27.26
N GLY A 96 17.01 -15.52 -28.40
CA GLY A 96 16.53 -16.03 -29.65
C GLY A 96 16.97 -17.49 -29.78
N ASN A 97 16.01 -18.40 -29.86
CA ASN A 97 16.24 -19.66 -30.54
C ASN A 97 15.08 -19.86 -31.52
N ALA A 98 15.22 -19.22 -32.68
CA ALA A 98 14.64 -19.75 -33.89
C ALA A 98 15.35 -21.07 -34.21
N SER A 99 14.64 -22.17 -34.12
CA SER A 99 14.83 -23.41 -34.89
C SER A 99 13.60 -24.26 -34.55
N ASP A 100 12.75 -24.52 -35.55
CA ASP A 100 12.74 -25.81 -36.25
C ASP A 100 12.12 -26.89 -35.32
N SER A 101 11.00 -27.55 -35.61
CA SER A 101 10.51 -28.04 -36.89
C SER A 101 9.05 -28.52 -36.70
N ALA A 102 8.31 -28.52 -37.81
CA ALA A 102 7.38 -29.58 -38.26
C ALA A 102 6.65 -30.48 -37.23
N SER A 103 5.31 -30.52 -37.34
CA SER A 103 4.54 -31.68 -37.88
C SER A 103 3.05 -31.51 -37.57
N ALA A 104 2.22 -31.45 -38.61
CA ALA A 104 1.25 -32.48 -39.03
C ALA A 104 -0.05 -32.45 -38.19
N SER A 105 -1.16 -31.95 -38.72
CA SER A 105 -2.09 -32.69 -39.60
C SER A 105 -2.64 -33.94 -38.92
N GLU A 106 -3.81 -33.84 -38.31
CA GLU A 106 -5.09 -34.51 -38.66
C GLU A 106 -6.14 -34.36 -37.54
#